data_AF-A0A2A4J7C0-F1
#
_entry.id   AF-A0A2A4J7C0-F1
#
_cell.length_a   1.000
_cell.length_b   1.000
_cell.length_c   1.000
_cell.angle_alpha   90.00
_cell.angle_beta   90.00
_cell.angle_gamma   90.00
#
_symmetry.space_group_name_H-M   'P 1'
#
loop_
_entity.id
_entity.type
_entity.pdbx_description
1 polymer ?
#
loop_
_entity_poly.entity_id
_entity_poly.type
_entity_poly.pdbx_seq_one_letter_code
_entity_poly.pdbx_strand_id
1 'polypeptide(L)'
;ALVGVPRDSYFIGSKVGRYEMATERMFDFSAEKTEAGVDNTLRLLGLDYVDLIQVHDATFAPDISIVIKETLPVLEKAVKDGKARYIGLADYDIDLMKEIIEESEVKISSILSYAKSTLCDNRLQNYTKYFKSKGVGVINAAATGMGLLSNHGPQPWHPASDDIKAICKRASDYCKEQNVELARLATWFTLNQPGIDTNICGFYNVEQLWDTVDVLDNGLTEHERRVLEDIQLRFFDNVALHWDNVELPIYRAKLDAIKRK
;
A
#
# COMPACT_ATOMS: atom_id res chain seq x y z
N ALA A 1 -17.15 13.54 -4.36
CA ALA A 1 -16.26 14.39 -3.54
C ALA A 1 -15.65 15.53 -4.35
N LEU A 2 -15.11 15.29 -5.56
CA LEU A 2 -14.36 16.29 -6.33
C LEU A 2 -15.14 16.94 -7.51
N VAL A 3 -16.46 16.77 -7.57
CA VAL A 3 -17.29 17.36 -8.65
C VAL A 3 -17.19 18.89 -8.59
N GLY A 4 -16.83 19.52 -9.70
CA GLY A 4 -16.65 20.96 -9.81
C GLY A 4 -15.25 21.47 -9.42
N VAL A 5 -14.37 20.61 -8.90
CA VAL A 5 -12.95 20.94 -8.70
C VAL A 5 -12.21 20.79 -10.04
N PRO A 6 -11.38 21.76 -10.46
CA PRO A 6 -10.59 21.66 -11.70
C PRO A 6 -9.79 20.35 -11.78
N ARG A 7 -9.90 19.62 -12.89
CA ARG A 7 -9.31 18.28 -13.03
C ARG A 7 -7.79 18.26 -12.92
N ASP A 8 -7.14 19.35 -13.29
CA ASP A 8 -5.69 19.54 -13.24
C ASP A 8 -5.15 19.88 -11.84
N SER A 9 -6.03 20.10 -10.85
CA SER A 9 -5.62 20.43 -9.47
C SER A 9 -5.41 19.22 -8.56
N TYR A 10 -5.61 18.00 -9.06
CA TYR A 10 -5.48 16.78 -8.28
C TYR A 10 -4.98 15.59 -9.11
N PHE A 11 -4.35 14.63 -8.42
CA PHE A 11 -3.90 13.36 -8.99
C PHE A 11 -4.82 12.23 -8.51
N ILE A 12 -5.31 11.41 -9.44
CA ILE A 12 -6.12 10.22 -9.12
C ILE A 12 -5.35 8.96 -9.47
N GLY A 13 -5.15 8.12 -8.45
CA GLY A 13 -4.70 6.73 -8.62
C GLY A 13 -5.88 5.77 -8.51
N SER A 14 -5.93 4.76 -9.37
CA SER A 14 -6.84 3.61 -9.24
C SER A 14 -6.08 2.30 -9.50
N LYS A 15 -6.76 1.16 -9.38
CA LYS A 15 -6.15 -0.16 -9.55
C LYS A 15 -7.07 -1.15 -10.26
N VAL A 16 -6.47 -2.17 -10.87
CA VAL A 16 -7.11 -3.33 -11.51
C VAL A 16 -6.51 -4.64 -10.97
N GLY A 17 -7.12 -5.78 -11.25
CA GLY A 17 -6.64 -7.11 -10.84
C GLY A 17 -7.36 -7.70 -9.63
N ARG A 18 -7.93 -6.86 -8.76
CA ARG A 18 -8.78 -7.26 -7.62
C ARG A 18 -10.15 -6.59 -7.70
N TYR A 19 -11.24 -7.37 -7.72
CA TYR A 19 -12.58 -6.85 -8.05
C TYR A 19 -13.68 -7.15 -7.02
N GLU A 20 -13.84 -8.41 -6.61
CA GLU A 20 -14.95 -8.83 -5.74
C GLU A 20 -14.47 -9.35 -4.39
N MET A 21 -15.40 -9.47 -3.43
CA MET A 21 -15.12 -10.07 -2.12
C MET A 21 -15.21 -11.61 -2.12
N ALA A 22 -15.96 -12.18 -3.06
CA ALA A 22 -16.09 -13.63 -3.21
C ALA A 22 -14.75 -14.21 -3.70
N THR A 23 -14.26 -15.27 -3.06
CA THR A 23 -12.87 -15.77 -3.27
C THR A 23 -12.61 -16.11 -4.73
N GLU A 24 -13.54 -16.80 -5.39
CA GLU A 24 -13.43 -17.26 -6.77
C GLU A 24 -13.53 -16.15 -7.82
N ARG A 25 -14.00 -14.95 -7.44
CA ARG A 25 -14.07 -13.76 -8.31
C ARG A 25 -13.23 -12.60 -7.79
N MET A 26 -12.40 -12.85 -6.77
CA MET A 26 -11.65 -11.81 -6.09
C MET A 26 -10.57 -11.24 -6.99
N PHE A 27 -9.84 -12.11 -7.71
CA PHE A 27 -8.73 -11.74 -8.56
C PHE A 27 -8.93 -12.24 -9.99
N ASP A 28 -8.57 -11.39 -10.96
CA ASP A 28 -8.61 -11.71 -12.37
C ASP A 28 -7.67 -10.77 -13.15
N PHE A 29 -6.59 -11.33 -13.65
CA PHE A 29 -5.53 -10.59 -14.34
C PHE A 29 -5.63 -10.70 -15.87
N SER A 30 -6.72 -11.29 -16.38
CA SER A 30 -6.91 -11.44 -17.82
C SER A 30 -7.02 -10.09 -18.53
N ALA A 31 -6.67 -10.07 -19.81
CA ALA A 31 -6.78 -8.87 -20.64
C ALA A 31 -8.22 -8.31 -20.66
N GLU A 32 -9.21 -9.18 -20.86
CA GLU A 32 -10.63 -8.81 -20.94
C GLU A 32 -11.11 -8.13 -19.65
N LYS A 33 -10.80 -8.74 -18.50
CA LYS A 33 -11.23 -8.16 -17.22
C LYS A 33 -10.51 -6.87 -16.90
N THR A 34 -9.23 -6.77 -17.28
CA THR A 34 -8.43 -5.55 -17.10
C THR A 34 -9.02 -4.40 -17.90
N GLU A 35 -9.37 -4.60 -19.17
CA GLU A 35 -9.97 -3.57 -20.02
C GLU A 35 -11.32 -3.10 -19.46
N ALA A 36 -12.19 -4.05 -19.09
CA ALA A 36 -13.46 -3.75 -18.43
C ALA A 36 -13.26 -3.02 -17.08
N GLY A 37 -12.20 -3.35 -16.34
CA GLY A 37 -11.83 -2.74 -15.06
C GLY A 37 -11.41 -1.27 -15.21
N VAL A 38 -10.65 -0.94 -16.26
CA VAL A 38 -10.28 0.44 -16.59
C VAL A 38 -11.54 1.26 -16.92
N ASP A 39 -12.38 0.76 -17.83
CA ASP A 39 -13.60 1.46 -18.24
C ASP A 39 -14.58 1.65 -17.07
N ASN A 40 -14.72 0.62 -16.23
CA ASN A 40 -15.55 0.71 -15.04
C ASN A 40 -15.00 1.71 -14.01
N THR A 41 -13.67 1.79 -13.84
CA THR A 41 -13.02 2.80 -12.98
C THR A 41 -13.40 4.22 -13.42
N LEU A 42 -13.22 4.52 -14.72
CA LEU A 42 -13.52 5.83 -15.28
C LEU A 42 -15.00 6.19 -15.14
N ARG A 43 -15.89 5.23 -15.44
CA ARG A 43 -17.33 5.38 -15.27
C ARG A 43 -17.73 5.68 -13.82
N LEU A 44 -17.17 4.98 -12.84
CA LEU A 44 -17.47 5.17 -11.42
C LEU A 44 -16.96 6.51 -10.90
N LEU A 45 -15.79 6.94 -11.37
CA LEU A 45 -15.21 8.23 -11.00
C LEU A 45 -15.86 9.41 -11.74
N GLY A 46 -16.53 9.14 -12.87
CA GLY A 46 -17.04 10.18 -13.77
C GLY A 46 -15.90 10.98 -14.41
N LEU A 47 -14.81 10.30 -14.76
CA LEU A 47 -13.59 10.90 -15.31
C LEU A 47 -13.25 10.29 -16.66
N ASP A 48 -12.62 11.06 -17.54
CA ASP A 48 -12.10 10.57 -18.82
C ASP A 48 -10.76 9.84 -18.65
N TYR A 49 -10.00 10.18 -17.59
CA TYR A 49 -8.71 9.56 -17.31
C TYR A 49 -8.35 9.57 -15.81
N VAL A 50 -7.52 8.60 -15.43
CA VAL A 50 -6.79 8.59 -14.14
C VAL A 50 -5.31 8.92 -14.36
N ASP A 51 -4.66 9.53 -13.36
CA ASP A 51 -3.24 9.86 -13.49
C ASP A 51 -2.38 8.59 -13.36
N LEU A 52 -2.75 7.68 -12.47
CA LEU A 52 -2.03 6.44 -12.23
C LEU A 52 -2.99 5.25 -12.19
N ILE A 53 -2.75 4.23 -13.02
CA ILE A 53 -3.44 2.94 -12.95
C ILE A 53 -2.45 1.86 -12.53
N GLN A 54 -2.81 1.05 -11.52
CA GLN A 54 -1.89 0.07 -10.96
C GLN A 54 -2.44 -1.35 -11.05
N VAL A 55 -1.55 -2.32 -11.28
CA VAL A 55 -1.88 -3.74 -11.04
C VAL A 55 -1.89 -3.96 -9.52
N HIS A 56 -3.03 -4.35 -8.97
CA HIS A 56 -3.22 -4.60 -7.55
C HIS A 56 -2.95 -6.06 -7.22
N ASP A 57 -2.14 -6.31 -6.20
CA ASP A 57 -1.99 -7.63 -5.58
C ASP A 57 -1.60 -8.70 -6.62
N ALA A 58 -0.64 -8.39 -7.50
CA ALA A 58 -0.11 -9.29 -8.53
C ALA A 58 0.38 -10.63 -7.94
N THR A 59 0.79 -10.65 -6.67
CA THR A 59 1.11 -11.85 -5.90
C THR A 59 -0.01 -12.91 -5.88
N PHE A 60 -1.26 -12.50 -6.12
CA PHE A 60 -2.41 -13.39 -6.20
C PHE A 60 -2.72 -13.92 -7.61
N ALA A 61 -1.96 -13.49 -8.62
CA ALA A 61 -2.04 -14.08 -9.95
C ALA A 61 -1.68 -15.58 -9.87
N PRO A 62 -2.39 -16.46 -10.61
CA PRO A 62 -2.05 -17.86 -10.64
C PRO A 62 -0.71 -18.13 -11.36
N ASP A 63 -0.33 -17.24 -12.28
CA ASP A 63 0.93 -17.21 -12.98
C ASP A 63 1.27 -15.75 -13.30
N ILE A 64 2.50 -15.33 -13.00
CA ILE A 64 2.92 -13.93 -13.19
C ILE A 64 2.96 -13.52 -14.67
N SER A 65 3.14 -14.49 -15.57
CA SER A 65 3.12 -14.25 -17.01
C SER A 65 1.79 -13.72 -17.52
N ILE A 66 0.68 -13.94 -16.80
CA ILE A 66 -0.63 -13.33 -17.13
C ILE A 66 -0.56 -11.82 -16.90
N VAL A 67 0.04 -11.38 -15.79
CA VAL A 67 0.23 -9.94 -15.53
C VAL A 67 1.10 -9.31 -16.60
N ILE A 68 2.21 -9.96 -16.95
CA ILE A 68 3.20 -9.44 -17.90
C ILE A 68 2.66 -9.42 -19.34
N LYS A 69 1.96 -10.48 -19.76
CA LYS A 69 1.55 -10.69 -21.16
C LYS A 69 0.11 -10.26 -21.46
N GLU A 70 -0.73 -10.10 -20.44
CA GLU A 70 -2.13 -9.71 -20.60
C GLU A 70 -2.45 -8.39 -19.91
N THR A 71 -2.27 -8.28 -18.59
CA THR A 71 -2.68 -7.08 -17.83
C THR A 71 -1.89 -5.84 -18.28
N LEU A 72 -0.57 -5.90 -18.27
CA LEU A 72 0.28 -4.74 -18.56
C LEU A 72 0.11 -4.21 -19.99
N PRO A 73 0.03 -5.04 -21.05
CA PRO A 73 -0.27 -4.56 -22.41
C PRO A 73 -1.61 -3.84 -22.53
N VAL A 74 -2.65 -4.29 -21.81
CA VAL A 74 -3.94 -3.58 -21.77
C VAL A 74 -3.80 -2.23 -21.08
N LEU A 75 -3.05 -2.15 -19.99
CA LEU A 75 -2.78 -0.86 -19.33
C LEU A 75 -1.94 0.07 -20.21
N GLU A 76 -0.99 -0.46 -20.97
CA GLU A 76 -0.21 0.31 -21.95
C GLU A 76 -1.11 0.88 -23.06
N LYS A 77 -2.05 0.07 -23.56
CA LYS A 77 -3.07 0.54 -24.50
C LYS A 77 -3.96 1.61 -23.86
N ALA A 78 -4.38 1.45 -22.60
CA ALA A 78 -5.15 2.47 -21.90
C ALA A 78 -4.39 3.80 -21.77
N VAL A 79 -3.07 3.77 -21.58
CA VAL A 79 -2.23 4.98 -21.62
C VAL A 79 -2.19 5.60 -23.02
N LYS A 80 -1.98 4.78 -24.06
CA LYS A 80 -1.99 5.23 -25.47
C LYS A 80 -3.33 5.86 -25.87
N ASP A 81 -4.43 5.32 -25.35
CA ASP A 81 -5.80 5.79 -25.57
C ASP A 81 -6.16 7.01 -24.69
N GLY A 82 -5.24 7.47 -23.83
CA GLY A 82 -5.45 8.63 -22.95
C GLY A 82 -6.32 8.36 -21.71
N LYS A 83 -6.68 7.10 -21.44
CA LYS A 83 -7.48 6.68 -20.27
C LYS A 83 -6.67 6.64 -18.96
N ALA A 84 -5.35 6.56 -19.07
CA ALA A 84 -4.42 6.68 -17.95
C ALA A 84 -3.18 7.48 -18.36
N ARG A 85 -2.45 8.09 -17.42
CA ARG A 85 -1.16 8.75 -17.72
C ARG A 85 0.03 7.84 -17.42
N TYR A 86 -0.03 7.11 -16.32
CA TYR A 86 1.06 6.26 -15.84
C TYR A 86 0.56 4.89 -15.39
N ILE A 87 1.44 3.90 -15.47
CA ILE A 87 1.21 2.53 -15.00
C ILE A 87 2.08 2.29 -13.76
N GLY A 88 1.54 1.59 -12.77
CA GLY A 88 2.30 1.14 -11.62
C GLY A 88 1.93 -0.27 -11.15
N LEU A 89 2.59 -0.70 -10.09
CA LEU A 89 2.28 -1.93 -9.36
C LEU A 89 1.93 -1.57 -7.91
N ALA A 90 0.99 -2.27 -7.31
CA ALA A 90 0.64 -2.11 -5.90
C ALA A 90 0.56 -3.48 -5.23
N ASP A 91 1.54 -3.80 -4.38
CA ASP A 91 1.68 -5.11 -3.74
C ASP A 91 2.47 -5.03 -2.42
N TYR A 92 2.34 -6.05 -1.56
CA TYR A 92 3.22 -6.20 -0.42
C TYR A 92 4.52 -6.93 -0.77
N ASP A 93 4.53 -7.75 -1.82
CA ASP A 93 5.70 -8.48 -2.29
C ASP A 93 6.59 -7.57 -3.16
N ILE A 94 7.63 -7.03 -2.55
CA ILE A 94 8.56 -6.10 -3.21
C ILE A 94 9.45 -6.83 -4.22
N ASP A 95 9.83 -8.08 -3.94
CA ASP A 95 10.66 -8.89 -4.83
C ASP A 95 9.89 -9.23 -6.10
N LEU A 96 8.61 -9.58 -5.99
CA LEU A 96 7.75 -9.79 -7.16
C LEU A 96 7.60 -8.52 -8.00
N MET A 97 7.37 -7.36 -7.37
CA MET A 97 7.28 -6.10 -8.13
C MET A 97 8.58 -5.81 -8.88
N LYS A 98 9.74 -6.12 -8.28
CA LYS A 98 11.04 -6.02 -8.94
C LYS A 98 11.13 -6.99 -10.14
N GLU A 99 10.71 -8.24 -9.98
CA GLU A 99 10.69 -9.25 -11.05
C GLU A 99 9.86 -8.78 -12.25
N ILE A 100 8.63 -8.31 -12.01
CA ILE A 100 7.75 -7.78 -13.06
C ILE A 100 8.41 -6.61 -13.80
N ILE A 101 9.09 -5.71 -13.08
CA ILE A 101 9.79 -4.57 -13.68
C ILE A 101 10.98 -5.02 -14.55
N GLU A 102 11.62 -6.13 -14.22
CA GLU A 102 12.76 -6.66 -14.97
C GLU A 102 12.32 -7.44 -16.21
N GLU A 103 11.17 -8.10 -16.15
CA GLU A 103 10.68 -8.98 -17.22
C GLU A 103 9.71 -8.28 -18.19
N SER A 104 9.07 -7.18 -17.79
CA SER A 104 8.10 -6.50 -18.64
C SER A 104 8.74 -5.51 -19.62
N GLU A 105 8.30 -5.57 -20.87
CA GLU A 105 8.58 -4.54 -21.88
C GLU A 105 7.72 -3.27 -21.68
N VAL A 106 6.64 -3.38 -20.91
CA VAL A 106 5.76 -2.24 -20.61
C VAL A 106 6.42 -1.36 -19.56
N LYS A 107 6.52 -0.06 -19.84
CA LYS A 107 7.10 0.90 -18.90
C LYS A 107 6.24 1.06 -17.64
N ILE A 108 6.74 0.52 -16.53
CA ILE A 108 6.18 0.72 -15.19
C ILE A 108 6.81 1.98 -14.59
N SER A 109 5.97 2.92 -14.17
CA SER A 109 6.39 4.26 -13.69
C SER A 109 6.49 4.35 -12.18
N SER A 110 5.77 3.50 -11.43
CA SER A 110 5.81 3.49 -9.97
C SER A 110 5.54 2.11 -9.37
N ILE A 111 6.01 1.92 -8.14
CA ILE A 111 5.49 0.89 -7.25
C ILE A 111 4.79 1.54 -6.06
N LEU A 112 3.84 0.83 -5.48
CA LEU A 112 3.21 1.11 -4.21
C LEU A 112 3.36 -0.12 -3.33
N SER A 113 4.14 0.01 -2.27
CA SER A 113 4.18 -0.99 -1.21
C SER A 113 3.40 -0.51 0.00
N TYR A 114 2.76 -1.41 0.73
CA TYR A 114 2.02 -1.06 1.94
C TYR A 114 2.60 -1.78 3.16
N ALA A 115 2.67 -1.05 4.27
CA ALA A 115 3.23 -1.54 5.53
C ALA A 115 4.70 -2.00 5.45
N LYS A 116 5.49 -1.53 4.46
CA LYS A 116 6.92 -1.89 4.27
C LYS A 116 7.92 -0.75 4.46
N SER A 117 7.44 0.47 4.70
CA SER A 117 8.26 1.58 5.21
C SER A 117 7.57 2.21 6.43
N THR A 118 7.44 1.41 7.47
CA THR A 118 6.74 1.72 8.73
C THR A 118 7.63 1.38 9.92
N LEU A 119 7.20 1.78 11.12
CA LEU A 119 7.91 1.51 12.37
C LEU A 119 8.08 0.00 12.65
N CYS A 120 7.14 -0.83 12.20
CA CYS A 120 7.20 -2.30 12.36
C CYS A 120 8.03 -3.00 11.28
N ASP A 121 8.00 -2.49 10.06
CA ASP A 121 8.61 -3.12 8.90
C ASP A 121 9.08 -2.04 7.93
N ASN A 122 10.40 -1.93 7.79
CA ASN A 122 11.06 -0.93 6.97
C ASN A 122 11.85 -1.55 5.80
N ARG A 123 11.52 -2.79 5.40
CA ARG A 123 12.25 -3.52 4.35
C ARG A 123 12.23 -2.84 2.98
N LEU A 124 11.27 -1.97 2.68
CA LEU A 124 11.24 -1.19 1.43
C LEU A 124 12.52 -0.37 1.23
N GLN A 125 13.17 0.05 2.31
CA GLN A 125 14.43 0.80 2.27
C GLN A 125 15.57 0.06 1.57
N ASN A 126 15.54 -1.28 1.57
CA ASN A 126 16.53 -2.09 0.86
C ASN A 126 16.37 -2.01 -0.67
N TYR A 127 15.23 -1.52 -1.16
CA TYR A 127 14.87 -1.51 -2.58
C TYR A 127 14.75 -0.11 -3.18
N THR A 128 14.67 0.96 -2.37
CA THR A 128 14.47 2.33 -2.87
C THR A 128 15.52 2.75 -3.89
N LYS A 129 16.80 2.44 -3.64
CA LYS A 129 17.89 2.73 -4.59
C LYS A 129 17.73 1.97 -5.90
N TYR A 130 17.29 0.72 -5.84
CA TYR A 130 17.03 -0.09 -7.02
C TYR A 130 15.93 0.54 -7.89
N PHE A 131 14.76 0.83 -7.30
CA PHE A 131 13.64 1.43 -8.06
C PHE A 131 14.02 2.78 -8.67
N LYS A 132 14.75 3.63 -7.92
CA LYS A 132 15.28 4.89 -8.44
C LYS A 132 16.24 4.69 -9.61
N SER A 133 17.11 3.68 -9.57
CA SER A 133 18.01 3.36 -10.69
C SER A 133 17.27 2.94 -11.97
N LYS A 134 16.03 2.45 -11.84
CA LYS A 134 15.13 2.09 -12.94
C LYS A 134 14.22 3.23 -13.39
N GLY A 135 14.30 4.41 -12.76
CA GLY A 135 13.39 5.52 -13.02
C GLY A 135 11.95 5.25 -12.55
N VAL A 136 11.79 4.37 -11.56
CA VAL A 136 10.51 3.98 -10.96
C VAL A 136 10.30 4.76 -9.66
N GLY A 137 9.18 5.47 -9.56
CA GLY A 137 8.78 6.18 -8.34
C GLY A 137 8.35 5.22 -7.23
N VAL A 138 8.69 5.54 -6.00
CA VAL A 138 8.41 4.71 -4.82
C VAL A 138 7.29 5.32 -3.99
N ILE A 139 6.14 4.66 -3.96
CA ILE A 139 5.00 5.00 -3.11
C ILE A 139 4.97 4.03 -1.93
N ASN A 140 4.80 4.56 -0.72
CA ASN A 140 4.53 3.76 0.47
C ASN A 140 3.14 4.07 1.02
N ALA A 141 2.47 3.07 1.60
CA ALA A 141 1.15 3.20 2.19
C ALA A 141 1.09 2.52 3.56
N ALA A 142 -0.01 2.78 4.28
CA ALA A 142 -0.31 2.19 5.59
C ALA A 142 0.75 2.53 6.67
N ALA A 143 1.06 3.82 6.83
CA ALA A 143 1.99 4.34 7.85
C ALA A 143 1.72 3.78 9.26
N THR A 144 0.44 3.61 9.62
CA THR A 144 0.01 3.09 10.93
C THR A 144 -0.09 1.55 10.97
N GLY A 145 0.45 0.83 9.99
CA GLY A 145 0.37 -0.63 9.93
C GLY A 145 -1.07 -1.14 9.99
N MET A 146 -1.98 -0.50 9.24
CA MET A 146 -3.42 -0.84 9.23
C MET A 146 -4.07 -0.80 10.63
N GLY A 147 -3.61 0.13 11.47
CA GLY A 147 -4.11 0.36 12.84
C GLY A 147 -3.26 -0.27 13.93
N LEU A 148 -2.31 -1.17 13.61
CA LEU A 148 -1.38 -1.74 14.59
C LEU A 148 -0.62 -0.66 15.35
N LEU A 149 -0.14 0.35 14.63
CA LEU A 149 0.64 1.45 15.17
C LEU A 149 -0.27 2.64 15.51
N SER A 150 -1.28 2.39 16.35
CA SER A 150 -2.16 3.42 16.89
C SER A 150 -2.56 3.10 18.32
N ASN A 151 -2.96 4.11 19.09
CA ASN A 151 -3.46 3.86 20.45
C ASN A 151 -4.80 3.12 20.47
N HIS A 152 -5.58 3.21 19.39
CA HIS A 152 -6.81 2.45 19.21
C HIS A 152 -6.56 0.96 18.99
N GLY A 153 -5.47 0.63 18.28
CA GLY A 153 -5.13 -0.72 17.88
C GLY A 153 -5.81 -1.16 16.57
N PRO A 154 -5.45 -2.36 16.07
CA PRO A 154 -5.94 -2.85 14.79
C PRO A 154 -7.37 -3.38 14.89
N GLN A 155 -8.03 -3.51 13.74
CA GLN A 155 -9.31 -4.18 13.64
C GLN A 155 -9.18 -5.71 13.86
N PRO A 156 -10.26 -6.42 14.26
CA PRO A 156 -10.19 -7.86 14.53
C PRO A 156 -9.72 -8.71 13.34
N TRP A 157 -10.01 -8.28 12.11
CA TRP A 157 -9.65 -8.97 10.87
C TRP A 157 -8.17 -8.81 10.49
N HIS A 158 -7.38 -8.03 11.25
CA HIS A 158 -6.00 -7.74 10.90
C HIS A 158 -5.14 -9.01 10.78
N PRO A 159 -4.35 -9.19 9.70
CA PRO A 159 -3.62 -10.43 9.38
C PRO A 159 -2.44 -10.74 10.31
N ALA A 160 -1.89 -9.75 11.00
CA ALA A 160 -0.82 -9.96 11.98
C ALA A 160 -1.20 -10.99 13.06
N SER A 161 -0.19 -11.76 13.49
CA SER A 161 -0.33 -12.73 14.58
C SER A 161 -0.64 -12.03 15.91
N ASP A 162 -1.14 -12.81 16.87
CA ASP A 162 -1.44 -12.30 18.21
C ASP A 162 -0.19 -11.79 18.93
N ASP A 163 0.99 -12.36 18.66
CA ASP A 163 2.27 -11.89 19.20
C ASP A 163 2.63 -10.49 18.68
N ILE A 164 2.50 -10.27 17.36
CA ILE A 164 2.74 -8.94 16.76
C ILE A 164 1.73 -7.93 17.32
N LYS A 165 0.45 -8.30 17.41
CA LYS A 165 -0.59 -7.47 18.00
C LYS A 165 -0.29 -7.13 19.46
N ALA A 166 0.20 -8.09 20.25
CA ALA A 166 0.57 -7.88 21.64
C ALA A 166 1.78 -6.95 21.80
N ILE A 167 2.78 -7.04 20.93
CA ILE A 167 3.93 -6.12 20.91
C ILE A 167 3.46 -4.69 20.61
N CYS A 168 2.68 -4.52 19.54
CA CYS A 168 2.14 -3.21 19.17
C CYS A 168 1.23 -2.63 20.26
N LYS A 169 0.45 -3.48 20.93
CA LYS A 169 -0.37 -3.09 22.08
C LYS A 169 0.48 -2.57 23.24
N ARG A 170 1.60 -3.24 23.58
CA ARG A 170 2.51 -2.76 24.65
C ARG A 170 3.15 -1.41 24.30
N ALA A 171 3.51 -1.20 23.04
CA ALA A 171 3.99 0.10 22.58
C ALA A 171 2.90 1.19 22.70
N SER A 172 1.67 0.86 22.32
CA SER A 172 0.49 1.71 22.49
C SER A 172 0.20 2.05 23.95
N ASP A 173 0.24 1.06 24.85
CA ASP A 173 0.05 1.27 26.29
C ASP A 173 1.12 2.21 26.86
N TYR A 174 2.39 2.04 26.47
CA TYR A 174 3.47 2.94 26.85
C TYR A 174 3.26 4.37 26.30
N CYS A 175 2.86 4.51 25.04
CA CYS A 175 2.56 5.84 24.47
C CYS A 175 1.42 6.54 25.22
N LYS A 176 0.37 5.81 25.62
CA LYS A 176 -0.73 6.34 26.45
C LYS A 176 -0.25 6.82 27.81
N GLU A 177 0.63 6.07 28.47
CA GLU A 177 1.24 6.48 29.75
C GLU A 177 2.05 7.78 29.59
N GLN A 178 2.63 8.01 28.42
CA GLN A 178 3.36 9.24 28.08
C GLN A 178 2.48 10.36 27.50
N ASN A 179 1.16 10.15 27.40
CA ASN A 179 0.21 11.04 26.75
C ASN A 179 0.60 11.40 25.30
N VAL A 180 1.03 10.40 24.53
CA VAL A 180 1.43 10.51 23.13
C VAL A 180 0.60 9.55 22.28
N GLU A 181 0.22 9.99 21.07
CA GLU A 181 -0.45 9.14 20.09
C GLU A 181 0.55 8.32 19.28
N LEU A 182 0.47 6.98 19.37
CA LEU A 182 1.35 6.10 18.59
C LEU A 182 1.21 6.32 17.08
N ALA A 183 0.00 6.63 16.59
CA ALA A 183 -0.22 6.91 15.17
C ALA A 183 0.54 8.16 14.67
N ARG A 184 0.72 9.19 15.52
CA ARG A 184 1.53 10.38 15.18
C ARG A 184 2.99 10.00 14.99
N LEU A 185 3.54 9.20 15.91
CA LEU A 185 4.93 8.74 15.85
C LEU A 185 5.19 7.86 14.62
N ALA A 186 4.30 6.92 14.34
CA ALA A 186 4.38 6.05 13.19
C ALA A 186 4.25 6.82 11.86
N THR A 187 3.35 7.79 11.80
CA THR A 187 3.17 8.67 10.63
C THR A 187 4.42 9.49 10.38
N TRP A 188 4.98 10.13 11.41
CA TRP A 188 6.21 10.90 11.28
C TRP A 188 7.37 10.02 10.80
N PHE A 189 7.56 8.84 11.41
CA PHE A 189 8.59 7.89 11.01
C PHE A 189 8.49 7.56 9.52
N THR A 190 7.30 7.19 9.06
CA THR A 190 7.03 6.83 7.65
C THR A 190 7.28 8.00 6.69
N LEU A 191 6.82 9.21 7.04
CA LEU A 191 6.99 10.40 6.19
C LEU A 191 8.45 10.81 6.03
N ASN A 192 9.31 10.48 7.00
CA ASN A 192 10.73 10.83 7.00
C ASN A 192 11.65 9.71 6.47
N GLN A 193 11.10 8.63 5.93
CA GLN A 193 11.91 7.56 5.35
C GLN A 193 12.56 8.01 4.03
N PRO A 194 13.90 7.85 3.87
CA PRO A 194 14.58 8.29 2.68
C PRO A 194 14.17 7.45 1.46
N GLY A 195 14.28 8.03 0.28
CA GLY A 195 14.04 7.29 -0.97
C GLY A 195 12.57 6.96 -1.25
N ILE A 196 11.62 7.41 -0.42
CA ILE A 196 10.19 7.35 -0.70
C ILE A 196 9.78 8.66 -1.39
N ASP A 197 9.11 8.56 -2.54
CA ASP A 197 8.70 9.73 -3.33
C ASP A 197 7.27 10.18 -2.97
N THR A 198 6.42 9.28 -2.47
CA THR A 198 5.09 9.62 -1.96
C THR A 198 4.66 8.66 -0.85
N ASN A 199 4.04 9.19 0.19
CA ASN A 199 3.37 8.41 1.21
C ASN A 199 1.85 8.59 1.10
N ILE A 200 1.10 7.49 1.05
CA ILE A 200 -0.36 7.49 1.11
C ILE A 200 -0.78 7.37 2.57
N CYS A 201 -1.38 8.45 3.06
CA CYS A 201 -1.95 8.54 4.40
C CYS A 201 -3.47 8.33 4.32
N GLY A 202 -3.98 7.35 5.07
CA GLY A 202 -5.40 7.10 5.22
C GLY A 202 -5.90 7.62 6.56
N PHE A 203 -7.05 8.27 6.56
CA PHE A 203 -7.71 8.83 7.75
C PHE A 203 -9.20 8.52 7.68
N TYR A 204 -9.80 8.22 8.84
CA TYR A 204 -11.22 7.95 8.98
C TYR A 204 -12.05 9.22 9.20
N ASN A 205 -11.44 10.24 9.80
CA ASN A 205 -12.09 11.50 10.13
C ASN A 205 -11.15 12.70 9.89
N VAL A 206 -11.71 13.90 9.99
CA VAL A 206 -10.99 15.16 9.73
C VAL A 206 -9.94 15.46 10.79
N GLU A 207 -10.12 15.00 12.03
CA GLU A 207 -9.12 15.16 13.10
C GLU A 207 -7.81 14.43 12.76
N GLN A 208 -7.90 13.16 12.32
CA GLN A 208 -6.75 12.39 11.87
C GLN A 208 -6.06 12.98 10.63
N LEU A 209 -6.83 13.62 9.74
CA LEU A 209 -6.28 14.37 8.61
C LEU A 209 -5.42 15.54 9.12
N TRP A 210 -5.96 16.38 10.00
CA TRP A 210 -5.23 17.53 10.53
C TRP A 210 -4.05 17.13 11.40
N ASP A 211 -4.16 16.02 12.13
CA ASP A 211 -3.06 15.40 12.87
C ASP A 211 -1.90 15.01 11.93
N THR A 212 -2.20 14.39 10.79
CA THR A 212 -1.20 14.05 9.77
C THR A 212 -0.58 15.31 9.14
N VAL A 213 -1.38 16.33 8.86
CA VAL A 213 -0.89 17.61 8.31
C VAL A 213 0.03 18.30 9.30
N ASP A 214 -0.33 18.34 10.58
CA ASP A 214 0.51 18.90 11.64
C ASP A 214 1.84 18.15 11.77
N VAL A 215 1.83 16.82 11.73
CA VAL A 215 3.06 16.01 11.71
C VAL A 215 3.93 16.30 10.49
N LEU A 216 3.32 16.56 9.33
CA LEU A 216 4.05 16.91 8.10
C LEU A 216 4.68 18.30 8.19
N ASP A 217 3.93 19.30 8.67
CA ASP A 217 4.35 20.70 8.67
C ASP A 217 5.28 21.04 9.86
N ASN A 218 4.99 20.48 11.04
CA ASN A 218 5.66 20.84 12.29
C ASN A 218 6.55 19.72 12.86
N GLY A 219 6.41 18.49 12.37
CA GLY A 219 7.14 17.33 12.87
C GLY A 219 6.72 16.92 14.28
N LEU A 220 7.58 16.12 14.93
CA LEU A 220 7.38 15.72 16.33
C LEU A 220 7.97 16.76 17.30
N THR A 221 7.26 16.97 18.41
CA THR A 221 7.80 17.65 19.59
C THR A 221 8.97 16.88 20.18
N GLU A 222 9.77 17.56 21.01
CA GLU A 222 10.91 16.94 21.69
C GLU A 222 10.48 15.80 22.64
N HIS A 223 9.29 15.88 23.24
CA HIS A 223 8.73 14.78 24.03
C HIS A 223 8.38 13.59 23.15
N GLU A 224 7.65 13.82 22.06
CA GLU A 224 7.27 12.76 21.10
C GLU A 224 8.49 12.06 20.49
N ARG A 225 9.57 12.79 20.18
CA ARG A 225 10.81 12.18 19.69
C ARG A 225 11.44 11.23 20.70
N ARG A 226 11.53 11.62 21.97
CA ARG A 226 12.02 10.72 23.03
C ARG A 226 11.14 9.49 23.18
N VAL A 227 9.82 9.65 23.13
CA VAL A 227 8.87 8.52 23.18
C VAL A 227 9.07 7.60 21.97
N LEU A 228 9.28 8.15 20.77
CA LEU A 228 9.59 7.38 19.57
C LEU A 228 10.88 6.55 19.73
N GLU A 229 11.96 7.16 20.21
CA GLU A 229 13.23 6.46 20.47
C GLU A 229 13.02 5.33 21.50
N ASP A 230 12.30 5.60 22.58
CA ASP A 230 11.97 4.62 23.62
C ASP A 230 11.20 3.42 23.04
N ILE A 231 10.14 3.64 22.25
CA ILE A 231 9.35 2.54 21.69
C ILE A 231 10.13 1.75 20.63
N GLN A 232 10.98 2.40 19.84
CA GLN A 232 11.85 1.73 18.87
C GLN A 232 12.77 0.72 19.57
N LEU A 233 13.52 1.19 20.56
CA LEU A 233 14.46 0.36 21.31
C LEU A 233 13.77 -0.78 22.07
N ARG A 234 12.60 -0.50 22.67
CA ARG A 234 11.90 -1.47 23.53
C ARG A 234 11.09 -2.51 22.76
N PHE A 235 10.52 -2.14 21.61
CA PHE A 235 9.47 -2.95 20.98
C PHE A 235 9.73 -3.30 19.51
N PHE A 236 10.51 -2.52 18.77
CA PHE A 236 10.58 -2.64 17.31
C PHE A 236 11.96 -3.03 16.76
N ASP A 237 13.07 -2.50 17.29
CA ASP A 237 14.41 -2.68 16.69
C ASP A 237 14.93 -4.13 16.73
N ASN A 238 14.44 -4.94 17.66
CA ASN A 238 14.94 -6.29 17.92
C ASN A 238 13.97 -7.40 17.49
N VAL A 239 12.91 -7.07 16.74
CA VAL A 239 11.87 -8.02 16.35
C VAL A 239 11.48 -7.82 14.88
N ALA A 240 11.39 -8.90 14.12
CA ALA A 240 10.78 -8.85 12.79
C ALA A 240 9.25 -8.83 12.92
N LEU A 241 8.62 -7.71 12.55
CA LEU A 241 7.17 -7.51 12.70
C LEU A 241 6.50 -7.34 11.34
N HIS A 242 6.36 -8.45 10.61
CA HIS A 242 5.60 -8.50 9.36
C HIS A 242 4.61 -9.67 9.36
N TRP A 243 3.62 -9.62 8.47
CA TRP A 243 2.60 -10.66 8.31
C TRP A 243 2.47 -11.12 6.85
N ASP A 244 3.55 -11.01 6.09
CA ASP A 244 3.64 -11.59 4.75
C ASP A 244 3.31 -13.08 4.80
N ASN A 245 2.82 -13.61 3.68
CA ASN A 245 2.47 -15.02 3.52
C ASN A 245 1.35 -15.53 4.46
N VAL A 246 0.56 -14.64 5.05
CA VAL A 246 -0.68 -15.04 5.75
C VAL A 246 -1.85 -15.11 4.77
N GLU A 247 -2.07 -14.06 4.00
CA GLU A 247 -3.28 -13.92 3.17
C GLU A 247 -3.27 -14.84 1.95
N LEU A 248 -2.15 -14.93 1.23
CA LEU A 248 -2.05 -15.70 -0.01
C LEU A 248 -2.31 -17.22 0.19
N PRO A 249 -1.71 -17.91 1.18
CA PRO A 249 -2.02 -19.31 1.43
C PRO A 249 -3.48 -19.55 1.82
N ILE A 250 -4.07 -18.67 2.64
CA ILE A 250 -5.49 -18.74 3.02
C ILE A 250 -6.38 -18.60 1.79
N TYR A 251 -6.08 -17.63 0.92
CA TYR A 251 -6.79 -17.43 -0.34
C TYR A 251 -6.70 -18.68 -1.23
N ARG A 252 -5.49 -19.21 -1.47
CA ARG A 252 -5.28 -20.41 -2.31
C ARG A 252 -6.04 -21.62 -1.77
N ALA A 253 -5.99 -21.86 -0.46
CA ALA A 253 -6.72 -22.95 0.18
C ALA A 253 -8.25 -22.83 -0.01
N LYS A 254 -8.81 -21.62 0.12
CA LYS A 254 -10.24 -21.39 -0.12
C LYS A 254 -10.61 -21.59 -1.59
N LEU A 255 -9.79 -21.10 -2.52
CA LEU A 255 -10.02 -21.25 -3.95
C LEU A 255 -10.01 -22.73 -4.36
N ASP A 256 -9.05 -23.51 -3.87
CA ASP A 256 -8.97 -24.95 -4.13
C ASP A 256 -10.16 -25.71 -3.54
N ALA A 257 -10.64 -25.32 -2.35
CA ALA A 257 -11.83 -25.90 -1.75
C ALA A 257 -13.11 -25.63 -2.57
N ILE A 258 -13.19 -24.48 -3.24
CA ILE A 258 -14.31 -24.15 -4.14
C ILE A 258 -14.23 -24.97 -5.42
N LYS A 259 -13.05 -25.08 -6.05
CA LYS A 259 -12.84 -25.83 -7.31
C LYS A 259 -13.10 -27.34 -7.19
N ARG A 260 -13.06 -27.89 -5.98
CA ARG A 260 -13.33 -29.32 -5.69
C ARG A 260 -14.82 -29.64 -5.50
N LYS A 261 -15.68 -28.62 -5.38
CA LYS A 261 -17.14 -28.79 -5.26
C LYS A 261 -17.79 -28.70 -6.64
#